data_AF-A0AAE3LN10-F1
#
_entry.id   AF-A0AAE3LN10-F1
#
_cell.length_a   1.000
_cell.length_b   1.000
_cell.length_c   1.000
_cell.angle_alpha   90.00
_cell.angle_beta   90.00
_cell.angle_gamma   90.00
#
_symmetry.space_group_name_H-M   'P 1'
#
loop_
_entity.id
_entity.type
_entity.pdbx_description
1 polymer ?
#
loop_
_entity_poly.entity_id
_entity_poly.type
_entity_poly.pdbx_seq_one_letter_code
_entity_poly.pdbx_strand_id
1 'polypeptide(L)'
;MINSEEIITTVDHPFYVKDQGFIKAGELIVGDELLDVNGNVLLVENFDVELTDKPVKVYNFQVEDFHTYFVGTSQIMVHNSDCGIQENGYVDAKK
;
A
#
# COMPACT_ATOMS: atom_id res chain seq x y z
N MET A 1 -8.76 -4.84 5.53
CA MET A 1 -9.49 -5.75 4.61
C MET A 1 -9.84 -4.98 3.35
N ILE A 2 -9.47 -5.53 2.19
CA ILE A 2 -9.67 -4.93 0.88
C ILE A 2 -10.27 -6.02 0.01
N ASN A 3 -11.48 -5.83 -0.53
CA ASN A 3 -12.17 -6.84 -1.35
C ASN A 3 -12.23 -8.23 -0.70
N SER A 4 -12.65 -8.30 0.57
CA SER A 4 -12.66 -9.52 1.41
C SER A 4 -11.30 -10.20 1.63
N GLU A 5 -10.19 -9.58 1.24
CA GLU A 5 -8.82 -10.04 1.49
C GLU A 5 -8.17 -9.26 2.64
N GLU A 6 -7.47 -9.98 3.52
CA GLU A 6 -6.66 -9.37 4.57
C GLU A 6 -5.22 -9.17 4.09
N ILE A 7 -4.76 -7.92 4.11
CA ILE A 7 -3.37 -7.54 3.85
C ILE A 7 -2.76 -7.04 5.16
N ILE A 8 -1.74 -7.74 5.65
CA ILE A 8 -0.97 -7.35 6.83
C ILE A 8 0.34 -6.74 6.34
N THR A 9 0.62 -5.51 6.73
CA THR A 9 1.78 -4.74 6.25
C THR A 9 2.27 -3.76 7.31
N THR A 10 3.43 -3.12 7.07
CA THR A 10 3.95 -2.06 7.94
C THR A 10 3.19 -0.75 7.69
N VAL A 11 3.11 0.10 8.72
CA VAL A 11 2.37 1.37 8.65
C VAL A 11 2.89 2.31 7.56
N ASP A 12 4.17 2.24 7.24
CA ASP A 12 4.80 3.10 6.23
C ASP A 12 4.70 2.53 4.81
N HIS A 13 4.09 1.36 4.60
CA HIS A 13 4.01 0.76 3.28
C HIS A 13 3.01 1.51 2.38
N PRO A 14 3.43 2.08 1.24
CA PRO A 14 2.57 2.93 0.42
C PRO A 14 1.63 2.15 -0.51
N PHE A 15 0.34 2.49 -0.48
CA PHE A 15 -0.73 1.97 -1.33
C PHE A 15 -1.18 3.05 -2.31
N TYR A 16 -1.45 2.68 -3.57
CA TYR A 16 -1.98 3.65 -4.52
C TYR A 16 -3.48 3.86 -4.33
N VAL A 17 -3.85 5.08 -3.91
CA VAL A 17 -5.23 5.54 -3.79
C VAL A 17 -5.60 6.34 -5.03
N LYS A 18 -6.68 5.94 -5.69
CA LYS A 18 -7.19 6.56 -6.91
C LYS A 18 -7.39 8.05 -6.71
N ASP A 19 -6.92 8.84 -7.67
CA ASP A 19 -6.96 10.31 -7.69
C ASP A 19 -6.16 11.02 -6.58
N GLN A 20 -5.49 10.28 -5.69
CA GLN A 20 -4.69 10.83 -4.59
C GLN A 20 -3.19 10.47 -4.70
N GLY A 21 -2.85 9.32 -5.29
CA GLY A 21 -1.48 8.83 -5.38
C GLY A 21 -1.14 7.85 -4.26
N PHE A 22 0.15 7.69 -3.95
CA PHE A 22 0.59 6.75 -2.92
C PHE A 22 0.38 7.32 -1.52
N ILE A 23 -0.36 6.58 -0.68
CA ILE A 23 -0.64 6.91 0.73
C ILE A 23 -0.10 5.79 1.61
N LYS A 24 0.47 6.13 2.76
CA LYS A 24 0.95 5.15 3.73
C LYS A 24 -0.19 4.25 4.21
N ALA A 25 0.07 2.97 4.41
CA ALA A 25 -0.91 2.02 4.93
C ALA A 25 -1.55 2.50 6.23
N GLY A 26 -0.75 3.07 7.14
CA GLY A 26 -1.22 3.62 8.42
C GLY A 26 -2.11 4.87 8.32
N GLU A 27 -2.23 5.46 7.12
CA GLU A 27 -3.04 6.65 6.83
C GLU A 27 -4.27 6.34 5.97
N LEU A 28 -4.45 5.08 5.54
CA LEU A 28 -5.63 4.64 4.80
C LEU A 28 -6.89 4.74 5.68
N ILE A 29 -8.02 5.03 5.04
CA ILE A 29 -9.32 5.06 5.69
C ILE A 29 -10.32 4.13 4.99
N VAL A 30 -11.31 3.65 5.74
CA VAL A 30 -12.42 2.88 5.18
C VAL A 30 -13.13 3.71 4.11
N GLY A 31 -13.31 3.11 2.94
CA GLY A 31 -13.87 3.76 1.76
C GLY A 31 -12.85 4.30 0.76
N ASP A 32 -11.54 4.30 1.06
CA ASP A 32 -10.52 4.63 0.07
C ASP A 32 -10.59 3.67 -1.14
N GLU A 33 -10.44 4.25 -2.34
CA GLU A 33 -10.46 3.54 -3.61
C GLU A 33 -9.03 3.17 -4.03
N LEU A 34 -8.66 1.90 -3.89
CA LEU A 34 -7.40 1.35 -4.38
C LEU A 34 -7.55 0.79 -5.79
N LEU A 35 -6.43 0.53 -6.47
CA LEU A 35 -6.43 -0.05 -7.82
C LEU A 35 -5.79 -1.45 -7.85
N ASP A 36 -6.43 -2.35 -8.60
CA ASP A 36 -5.82 -3.63 -8.99
C ASP A 36 -4.94 -3.48 -10.25
N VAL A 37 -4.29 -4.58 -10.66
CA VAL A 37 -3.46 -4.65 -11.88
C VAL A 37 -4.20 -4.31 -13.19
N ASN A 38 -5.53 -4.44 -13.21
CA ASN A 38 -6.36 -4.12 -14.37
C ASN A 38 -6.91 -2.68 -14.30
N GLY A 39 -6.63 -1.93 -13.23
CA GLY A 39 -7.18 -0.62 -12.98
C GLY A 39 -8.61 -0.63 -12.43
N ASN A 40 -9.10 -1.78 -11.94
CA ASN A 40 -10.38 -1.85 -11.25
C ASN A 40 -10.26 -1.25 -9.84
N VAL A 41 -11.34 -0.63 -9.38
CA VAL A 41 -11.42 -0.08 -8.02
C VAL A 41 -11.68 -1.18 -7.00
N LEU A 42 -10.86 -1.19 -5.95
CA LEU A 42 -11.00 -2.02 -4.76
C LEU A 42 -11.20 -1.11 -3.54
N LEU A 43 -12.19 -1.41 -2.70
CA LEU A 43 -12.48 -0.57 -1.52
C LEU A 43 -11.76 -1.10 -0.29
N VAL A 44 -11.25 -0.17 0.53
CA VAL A 44 -10.87 -0.48 1.92
C VAL A 44 -12.15 -0.71 2.73
N GLU A 45 -12.42 -1.95 3.08
CA GLU A 45 -13.64 -2.38 3.81
C GLU A 45 -13.46 -2.29 5.33
N ASN A 46 -12.25 -2.52 5.81
CA ASN A 46 -11.90 -2.45 7.22
C ASN A 46 -10.42 -2.08 7.40
N PHE A 47 -10.10 -1.40 8.49
CA PHE A 47 -8.75 -0.93 8.80
C PHE A 47 -8.47 -1.07 10.30
N ASP A 48 -7.29 -1.59 10.64
CA ASP A 48 -6.82 -1.71 12.02
C ASP A 48 -5.30 -1.56 12.08
N VAL A 49 -4.79 -1.06 13.21
CA VAL A 49 -3.36 -0.86 13.47
C VAL A 49 -3.01 -1.46 14.83
N GLU A 50 -2.13 -2.45 14.81
CA GLU A 50 -1.66 -3.14 16.01
C GLU A 50 -0.18 -2.81 16.30
N LEU A 51 0.14 -2.56 17.57
CA LEU A 51 1.51 -2.52 18.07
C LEU A 51 1.92 -3.91 18.56
N THR A 52 2.97 -4.45 17.98
CA THR A 52 3.48 -5.78 18.35
C THR A 52 4.48 -5.68 19.49
N ASP A 53 4.29 -6.46 20.56
CA ASP A 53 5.20 -6.50 21.72
C ASP A 53 6.63 -6.99 21.38
N LYS A 54 6.76 -7.74 20.28
CA LYS A 54 8.02 -8.31 19.81
C LYS A 54 8.26 -7.91 18.35
N PRO A 55 9.52 -7.77 17.91
CA PRO A 55 9.84 -7.53 16.52
C PRO A 55 9.25 -8.63 15.62
N VAL A 56 8.49 -8.23 14.61
CA VAL A 56 7.96 -9.12 13.57
C VAL A 56 8.86 -9.08 12.36
N LYS A 57 9.17 -10.26 11.80
CA LYS A 57 9.94 -10.34 10.56
C LYS A 57 9.04 -9.97 9.38
N VAL A 58 9.44 -8.95 8.63
CA VAL A 58 8.80 -8.53 7.38
C VAL A 58 9.71 -8.81 6.19
N TYR A 59 9.14 -8.81 4.98
CA TYR A 59 9.86 -9.06 3.74
C TYR A 59 9.57 -7.92 2.76
N ASN A 60 10.60 -7.51 2.02
CA ASN A 60 10.49 -6.51 0.96
C ASN A 60 11.40 -6.93 -0.21
N PHE A 61 11.08 -6.45 -1.41
CA PHE A 61 11.93 -6.55 -2.60
C PHE A 61 11.73 -5.30 -3.46
N GLN A 62 12.69 -5.03 -4.34
CA GLN A 62 12.65 -3.88 -5.22
C GLN A 62 12.49 -4.33 -6.68
N VAL A 63 11.58 -3.67 -7.39
CA VAL A 63 11.50 -3.69 -8.84
C VAL A 63 12.30 -2.49 -9.35
N GLU A 64 13.32 -2.74 -10.18
CA GLU A 64 14.35 -1.74 -10.51
C GLU A 64 13.79 -0.45 -11.11
N ASP A 65 12.97 -0.51 -12.15
CA ASP A 65 12.58 0.70 -12.91
C ASP A 65 11.33 1.40 -12.37
N PHE A 66 10.34 0.62 -11.94
CA PHE A 66 9.02 1.13 -11.56
C PHE A 66 8.85 1.26 -10.06
N HIS A 67 9.63 0.53 -9.27
CA HIS A 67 9.51 0.49 -7.80
C HIS A 67 8.11 0.18 -7.26
N THR A 68 7.17 -0.19 -8.13
CA THR A 68 5.81 -0.63 -7.82
C THR A 68 5.67 -2.12 -8.05
N TYR A 69 4.80 -2.76 -7.27
CA TYR A 69 4.43 -4.15 -7.46
C TYR A 69 3.00 -4.38 -6.96
N PHE A 70 2.50 -5.59 -7.17
CA PHE A 70 1.15 -5.99 -6.76
C PHE A 70 1.21 -6.96 -5.60
N VAL A 71 0.34 -6.77 -4.60
CA VAL A 71 0.24 -7.61 -3.41
C VAL A 71 -1.11 -8.28 -3.29
N GLY A 72 -1.12 -9.45 -2.65
CA GLY A 72 -2.34 -10.21 -2.40
C GLY A 72 -2.94 -10.87 -3.65
N THR A 73 -4.00 -11.63 -3.42
CA THR A 73 -4.82 -12.29 -4.45
C THR A 73 -5.59 -11.29 -5.30
N SER A 74 -5.98 -10.15 -4.71
CA SER A 74 -6.65 -9.05 -5.37
C SER A 74 -5.68 -8.18 -6.20
N GLN A 75 -4.36 -8.46 -6.14
CA GLN A 75 -3.33 -7.79 -6.92
C GLN A 75 -3.39 -6.27 -6.79
N ILE A 76 -3.30 -5.79 -5.55
CA ILE A 76 -3.39 -4.37 -5.19
C ILE A 76 -2.07 -3.67 -5.50
N MET A 77 -2.11 -2.51 -6.14
CA MET A 77 -0.91 -1.74 -6.49
C MET A 77 -0.30 -1.04 -5.27
N VAL A 78 0.97 -1.33 -5.00
CA VAL A 78 1.76 -0.73 -3.92
C VAL A 78 3.11 -0.25 -4.44
N HIS A 79 3.78 0.56 -3.65
CA HIS A 79 5.14 1.02 -3.93
C HIS A 79 6.14 0.45 -2.91
N ASN A 80 7.40 0.36 -3.29
CA ASN A 80 8.47 0.05 -2.36
C ASN A 80 8.57 1.13 -1.27
N SER A 81 8.61 0.73 0.00
CA SER A 81 8.71 1.60 1.18
C SER A 81 9.98 2.45 1.25
N ASP A 82 11.05 2.04 0.56
CA ASP A 82 12.35 2.74 0.61
C ASP A 82 12.38 4.00 -0.28
N CYS A 83 11.33 4.23 -1.06
CA CYS A 83 11.20 5.39 -1.93
C CYS A 83 10.60 6.53 -1.12
N GLY A 84 11.48 7.39 -0.62
CA GLY A 84 11.14 8.46 0.32
C GLY A 84 9.87 9.22 -0.06
N ILE A 85 8.89 9.21 0.84
CA ILE A 85 7.66 9.99 0.68
C ILE A 85 8.04 11.47 0.72
N GLN A 86 7.66 12.21 -0.31
CA GLN A 86 7.89 13.65 -0.37
C GLN A 86 7.06 14.36 0.72
N GLU A 87 7.46 15.55 1.16
CA GLU A 87 6.78 16.30 2.26
C GLU A 87 5.28 16.54 2.05
N ASN A 88 4.79 16.39 0.83
CA ASN A 88 3.38 16.51 0.45
C ASN A 88 2.61 15.17 0.44
N GLY A 89 3.23 14.07 0.90
CA GLY A 89 2.62 12.74 0.94
C GLY A 89 2.73 11.93 -0.36
N TYR A 90 3.34 12.48 -1.42
CA TYR A 90 3.43 11.81 -2.72
C TYR A 90 4.71 10.98 -2.87
N VAL A 91 4.58 9.80 -3.49
CA VAL A 91 5.69 8.98 -3.98
C VAL A 91 5.69 9.03 -5.52
N ASP A 92 6.85 9.31 -6.12
CA ASP A 92 7.02 9.27 -7.58
C ASP A 92 7.18 7.81 -8.01
N ALA A 93 6.27 7.30 -8.85
CA ALA A 93 6.27 5.92 -9.35
C ALA A 93 7.50 5.54 -10.21
N LYS A 94 8.49 6.42 -10.35
CA LYS A 94 9.75 6.18 -11.07
C LYS A 94 10.98 6.21 -10.17
N LYS A 95 10.81 6.28 -8.85
CA LYS A 95 11.91 6.56 -7.93
C LYS A 95 11.85 5.70 -6.70
#